data_AF-A0AAU6LJ77-F1
#
_entry.id   AF-A0AAU6LJ77-F1
#
_cell.length_a   1.000
_cell.length_b   1.000
_cell.length_c   1.000
_cell.angle_alpha   90.00
_cell.angle_beta   90.00
_cell.angle_gamma   90.00
#
_symmetry.space_group_name_H-M   'P 1'
#
loop_
_entity.id
_entity.type
_entity.pdbx_description
1 polymer ?
#
loop_
_entity_poly.entity_id
_entity_poly.type
_entity_poly.pdbx_seq_one_letter_code
_entity_poly.pdbx_strand_id
1 'polypeptide(L)'
;MNMLVVRACLAALLVGTGLSGCSFLHPETCEGTAAAVTELDQLPTLELRPKGAVAVDGAPWSGAHCVDDTAGAWLTAERFYAYHGTRDEVLKYYGREASAAGWRPVNDLDMGSDRGFVVFCFESADRPSMTLAFTSPETLRESYGAEPHPAELLGVDARTWYTWSTEADSNGSRMDCY
;
A
#
# COMPACT_ATOMS: atom_id res chain seq x y z
N MET A 1 -2.29 74.01 28.06
CA MET A 1 -0.93 73.77 28.59
C MET A 1 -1.06 72.69 29.65
N ASN A 2 -0.43 71.51 29.60
CA ASN A 2 0.57 70.97 28.70
C ASN A 2 0.45 69.42 28.73
N MET A 3 0.60 68.80 27.56
CA MET A 3 1.05 67.42 27.37
C MET A 3 2.42 67.20 28.05
N LEU A 4 2.79 65.93 28.24
CA LEU A 4 3.92 65.38 29.03
C LEU A 4 3.42 65.05 30.43
N VAL A 5 3.07 63.82 30.79
CA VAL A 5 3.96 62.65 30.77
C VAL A 5 3.11 61.40 30.52
N VAL A 6 2.89 61.11 29.24
CA VAL A 6 2.63 59.75 28.76
C VAL A 6 3.99 59.08 28.72
N ARG A 7 4.29 58.16 29.63
CA ARG A 7 5.26 57.05 29.53
C ARG A 7 5.73 56.65 30.94
N ALA A 8 5.84 55.33 31.12
CA ALA A 8 6.41 54.65 32.29
C ALA A 8 5.46 54.49 33.50
N CYS A 9 4.53 53.52 33.40
CA CYS A 9 4.14 52.66 34.53
C CYS A 9 3.20 51.52 34.07
N LEU A 10 3.55 50.81 33.00
CA LEU A 10 2.91 49.56 32.59
C LEU A 10 4.00 48.60 32.09
N ALA A 11 4.93 48.30 32.98
CA ALA A 11 6.03 47.37 32.76
C ALA A 11 6.06 46.36 33.92
N ALA A 12 5.01 45.56 34.02
CA ALA A 12 4.98 44.31 34.78
C ALA A 12 3.62 43.67 34.53
N LEU A 13 3.54 42.73 33.58
CA LEU A 13 2.55 41.65 33.45
C LEU A 13 2.55 41.12 32.00
N LEU A 14 3.69 40.65 31.52
CA LEU A 14 3.78 39.81 30.31
C LEU A 14 4.93 38.80 30.50
N VAL A 15 4.82 38.00 31.56
CA VAL A 15 5.64 36.80 31.75
C VAL A 15 4.68 35.63 31.81
N GLY A 16 4.80 34.73 30.82
CA GLY A 16 4.16 33.43 30.85
C GLY A 16 2.82 33.37 30.12
N THR A 17 2.86 32.87 28.89
CA THR A 17 2.12 31.71 28.37
C THR A 17 1.99 31.89 26.86
N GLY A 18 2.76 31.14 26.08
CA GLY A 18 2.65 31.20 24.63
C GLY A 18 3.81 30.61 23.82
N LEU A 19 4.58 29.66 24.37
CA LEU A 19 5.25 28.66 23.55
C LEU A 19 4.53 27.32 23.80
N SER A 20 3.25 27.27 23.45
CA SER A 20 2.61 25.99 23.12
C SER A 20 3.38 25.44 21.93
N GLY A 21 4.13 24.38 22.19
CA GLY A 21 5.14 23.84 21.30
C GLY A 21 4.63 23.65 19.88
N CYS A 22 5.49 23.98 18.92
CA CYS A 22 5.48 23.25 17.67
C CYS A 22 5.60 21.78 18.06
N SER A 23 4.48 21.06 18.09
CA SER A 23 4.52 19.62 18.00
C SER A 23 5.18 19.39 16.65
N PHE A 24 6.48 19.09 16.65
CA PHE A 24 7.11 18.45 15.52
C PHE A 24 6.32 17.16 15.35
N LEU A 25 5.31 17.19 14.48
CA LEU A 25 4.74 16.01 13.88
C LEU A 25 5.93 15.34 13.21
N HIS A 26 6.52 14.39 13.91
CA HIS A 26 7.49 13.51 13.29
C HIS A 26 6.71 12.78 12.20
N PRO A 27 7.20 12.76 10.95
CA PRO A 27 6.57 11.91 9.95
C PRO A 27 6.49 10.49 10.52
N GLU A 28 5.37 9.81 10.28
CA GLU A 28 5.26 8.42 10.71
C GLU A 28 6.42 7.64 10.09
N THR A 29 7.08 6.82 10.91
CA THR A 29 8.22 5.99 10.52
C THR A 29 7.86 4.52 10.65
N CYS A 30 8.69 3.64 10.10
CA CYS A 30 8.54 2.20 10.32
C CYS A 30 8.90 1.72 11.74
N GLU A 31 9.23 2.61 12.67
CA GLU A 31 9.57 2.21 14.04
C GLU A 31 8.32 1.67 14.78
N GLY A 32 8.44 0.46 15.34
CA GLY A 32 7.36 -0.14 16.13
C GLY A 32 6.26 -0.84 15.32
N THR A 33 6.38 -0.93 14.00
CA THR A 33 5.33 -1.50 13.12
C THR A 33 5.34 -3.04 13.02
N ALA A 34 6.32 -3.72 13.63
CA ALA A 34 6.55 -5.16 13.44
C ALA A 34 5.32 -6.05 13.74
N ALA A 35 4.52 -5.69 14.76
CA ALA A 35 3.29 -6.40 15.07
C ALA A 35 2.24 -6.22 13.97
N ALA A 36 2.00 -4.96 13.55
CA ALA A 36 1.05 -4.64 12.49
C ALA A 36 1.45 -5.25 11.14
N VAL A 37 2.75 -5.27 10.81
CA VAL A 37 3.28 -5.98 9.62
C VAL A 37 2.96 -7.47 9.67
N THR A 38 3.13 -8.10 10.83
CA THR A 38 2.83 -9.54 11.00
C THR A 38 1.34 -9.82 10.85
N GLU A 39 0.48 -8.98 11.43
CA GLU A 39 -0.98 -9.10 11.31
C GLU A 39 -1.44 -8.89 9.86
N LEU A 40 -0.84 -7.91 9.16
CA LEU A 40 -1.14 -7.63 7.75
C LEU A 40 -0.78 -8.82 6.85
N ASP A 41 0.37 -9.46 7.06
CA ASP A 41 0.81 -10.62 6.27
C ASP A 41 -0.10 -11.84 6.44
N GLN A 42 -0.83 -11.91 7.55
CA GLN A 42 -1.71 -13.02 7.89
C GLN A 42 -3.16 -12.82 7.40
N LEU A 43 -3.45 -11.72 6.69
CA LEU A 43 -4.78 -11.48 6.16
C LEU A 43 -5.20 -12.60 5.19
N PRO A 44 -6.28 -13.36 5.48
CA PRO A 44 -6.68 -14.49 4.64
C PRO A 44 -7.00 -14.10 3.18
N THR A 45 -7.41 -12.86 2.96
CA THR A 45 -7.71 -12.32 1.63
C THR A 45 -6.50 -12.27 0.72
N LEU A 46 -5.28 -12.19 1.26
CA LEU A 46 -4.04 -12.25 0.47
C LEU A 46 -3.89 -13.60 -0.25
N GLU A 47 -4.50 -14.67 0.27
CA GLU A 47 -4.40 -15.99 -0.33
C GLU A 47 -5.39 -16.25 -1.47
N LEU A 48 -6.30 -15.29 -1.74
CA LEU A 48 -7.19 -15.37 -2.88
C LEU A 48 -6.37 -15.45 -4.16
N ARG A 49 -6.66 -16.46 -5.00
CA ARG A 49 -6.04 -16.59 -6.32
C ARG A 49 -6.87 -17.48 -7.26
N PRO A 50 -6.89 -17.20 -8.58
CA PRO A 50 -7.42 -18.11 -9.57
C PRO A 50 -6.83 -19.52 -9.42
N LYS A 51 -7.65 -20.55 -9.64
CA LYS A 51 -7.18 -21.93 -9.63
C LYS A 51 -6.07 -22.12 -10.66
N GLY A 52 -4.94 -22.66 -10.21
CA GLY A 52 -3.76 -22.88 -11.05
C GLY A 52 -2.78 -21.71 -11.09
N ALA A 53 -3.07 -20.58 -10.42
CA ALA A 53 -2.05 -19.59 -10.12
C ALA A 53 -1.11 -20.13 -9.03
N VAL A 54 0.19 -19.99 -9.26
CA VAL A 54 1.26 -20.46 -8.37
C VAL A 54 1.91 -19.24 -7.73
N ALA A 55 2.00 -19.25 -6.39
CA ALA A 55 2.69 -18.21 -5.65
C ALA A 55 4.20 -18.27 -5.91
N VAL A 56 4.83 -17.12 -6.05
CA VAL A 56 6.27 -16.98 -6.02
C VAL A 56 6.65 -16.57 -4.61
N ASP A 57 7.23 -17.50 -3.84
CA ASP A 57 7.54 -17.27 -2.44
C ASP A 57 8.89 -16.58 -2.24
N GLY A 58 9.01 -15.88 -1.11
CA GLY A 58 10.23 -15.23 -0.65
C GLY A 58 10.39 -13.80 -1.17
N ALA A 59 11.27 -13.04 -0.52
CA ALA A 59 11.59 -11.69 -0.95
C ALA A 59 12.28 -11.70 -2.34
N PRO A 60 11.97 -10.73 -3.23
CA PRO A 60 11.09 -9.58 -3.03
C PRO A 60 9.63 -9.82 -3.47
N TRP A 61 9.21 -11.07 -3.67
CA TRP A 61 7.95 -11.42 -4.35
C TRP A 61 6.76 -11.61 -3.43
N SER A 62 7.01 -11.90 -2.16
CA SER A 62 5.96 -12.16 -1.19
C SER A 62 6.36 -11.74 0.21
N GLY A 63 5.36 -11.35 0.99
CA GLY A 63 5.49 -11.05 2.42
C GLY A 63 5.07 -9.62 2.73
N ALA A 64 5.09 -9.28 4.01
CA ALA A 64 4.78 -7.94 4.49
C ALA A 64 6.02 -7.18 4.93
N HIS A 65 6.00 -5.87 4.69
CA HIS A 65 7.02 -4.95 5.16
C HIS A 65 6.43 -3.55 5.34
N CYS A 66 7.18 -2.69 6.01
CA CYS A 66 6.88 -1.28 6.09
C CYS A 66 7.73 -0.53 5.08
N VAL A 67 7.11 0.39 4.35
CA VAL A 67 7.77 1.35 3.46
C VAL A 67 7.79 2.68 4.18
N ASP A 68 8.94 3.34 4.21
CA ASP A 68 9.14 4.67 4.77
C ASP A 68 9.87 5.50 3.71
N ASP A 69 9.13 6.40 3.07
CA ASP A 69 9.65 7.29 2.04
C ASP A 69 9.24 8.75 2.27
N THR A 70 9.48 9.61 1.27
CA THR A 70 9.16 11.04 1.37
C THR A 70 7.68 11.36 1.57
N ALA A 71 6.78 10.43 1.29
CA ALA A 71 5.33 10.54 1.49
C ALA A 71 4.87 10.07 2.88
N GLY A 72 5.77 9.48 3.69
CA GLY A 72 5.48 8.93 5.01
C GLY A 72 5.67 7.41 5.07
N ALA A 73 5.29 6.82 6.21
CA ALA A 73 5.34 5.37 6.39
C ALA A 73 3.98 4.70 6.19
N TRP A 74 3.99 3.57 5.50
CA TRP A 74 2.83 2.69 5.35
C TRP A 74 3.27 1.23 5.35
N LEU A 75 2.31 0.34 5.58
CA LEU A 75 2.52 -1.10 5.55
C LEU A 75 2.01 -1.65 4.24
N THR A 76 2.75 -2.59 3.65
CA THR A 76 2.32 -3.37 2.50
C THR A 76 2.53 -4.85 2.77
N ALA A 77 1.61 -5.68 2.27
CA ALA A 77 1.81 -7.12 2.20
C ALA A 77 1.41 -7.64 0.81
N GLU A 78 2.28 -8.44 0.21
CA GLU A 78 2.18 -8.80 -1.20
C GLU A 78 2.21 -10.32 -1.40
N ARG A 79 1.50 -10.76 -2.44
CA ARG A 79 1.59 -12.10 -3.03
C ARG A 79 1.76 -11.96 -4.53
N PHE A 80 2.92 -12.35 -5.03
CA PHE A 80 3.17 -12.41 -6.46
C PHE A 80 2.83 -13.78 -7.03
N TYR A 81 2.16 -13.80 -8.17
CA TYR A 81 1.64 -15.02 -8.78
C TYR A 81 2.07 -15.16 -10.24
N ALA A 82 2.40 -16.40 -10.60
CA ALA A 82 2.57 -16.86 -11.97
C ALA A 82 1.32 -17.64 -12.40
N TYR A 83 0.72 -17.29 -13.55
CA TYR A 83 -0.51 -17.91 -14.04
C TYR A 83 -0.47 -18.17 -15.54
N HIS A 84 -0.87 -19.37 -15.95
CA HIS A 84 -0.96 -19.76 -17.37
C HIS A 84 -2.18 -19.10 -18.07
N GLY A 85 -3.21 -18.71 -17.32
CA GLY A 85 -4.38 -18.04 -17.87
C GLY A 85 -4.13 -16.58 -18.24
N THR A 86 -5.21 -15.86 -18.50
CA THR A 86 -5.20 -14.50 -19.06
C THR A 86 -5.45 -13.42 -18.00
N ARG A 87 -5.07 -12.18 -18.33
CA ARG A 87 -5.40 -10.98 -17.54
C ARG A 87 -6.91 -10.86 -17.26
N ASP A 88 -7.76 -11.10 -18.26
CA ASP A 88 -9.22 -11.04 -18.11
C ASP A 88 -9.77 -12.06 -17.12
N GLU A 89 -9.19 -13.27 -17.08
CA GLU A 89 -9.58 -14.30 -16.11
C GLU A 89 -9.21 -13.88 -14.69
N VAL A 90 -8.05 -13.25 -14.50
CA VAL A 90 -7.61 -12.71 -13.20
C VAL A 90 -8.55 -11.57 -12.76
N LEU A 91 -8.87 -10.63 -13.65
CA LEU A 91 -9.77 -9.50 -13.37
C LEU A 91 -11.18 -10.00 -12.99
N LYS A 92 -11.74 -10.93 -13.77
CA LYS A 92 -13.05 -11.54 -13.47
C LYS A 92 -13.04 -12.29 -12.13
N TYR A 93 -11.93 -12.99 -11.83
CA TYR A 93 -11.78 -13.68 -10.56
C TYR A 93 -11.80 -12.70 -9.39
N TYR A 94 -10.93 -11.70 -9.35
CA TYR A 94 -10.86 -10.76 -8.23
C TYR A 94 -12.10 -9.86 -8.14
N GLY A 95 -12.68 -9.44 -9.27
CA GLY A 95 -13.95 -8.73 -9.28
C GLY A 95 -15.07 -9.49 -8.56
N ARG A 96 -15.09 -10.82 -8.66
CA ARG A 96 -16.06 -11.68 -7.96
C ARG A 96 -15.63 -11.99 -6.52
N GLU A 97 -14.43 -12.54 -6.35
CA GLU A 97 -13.99 -13.11 -5.07
C GLU A 97 -13.61 -12.04 -4.04
N ALA A 98 -12.96 -10.94 -4.45
CA ALA A 98 -12.69 -9.82 -3.54
C ALA A 98 -14.02 -9.16 -3.10
N SER A 99 -14.97 -9.00 -4.02
CA SER A 99 -16.32 -8.51 -3.71
C SER A 99 -17.06 -9.42 -2.73
N ALA A 100 -16.97 -10.74 -2.91
CA ALA A 100 -17.54 -11.71 -1.99
C ALA A 100 -16.87 -11.66 -0.61
N ALA A 101 -15.57 -11.35 -0.55
CA ALA A 101 -14.81 -11.14 0.67
C ALA A 101 -15.03 -9.74 1.31
N GLY A 102 -15.79 -8.85 0.67
CA GLY A 102 -16.15 -7.53 1.19
C GLY A 102 -15.27 -6.37 0.73
N TRP A 103 -14.47 -6.56 -0.32
CA TRP A 103 -13.71 -5.50 -1.00
C TRP A 103 -14.33 -5.17 -2.35
N ARG A 104 -14.63 -3.89 -2.60
CA ARG A 104 -15.25 -3.43 -3.84
C ARG A 104 -14.24 -2.69 -4.70
N PRO A 105 -14.17 -2.94 -6.01
CA PRO A 105 -13.29 -2.16 -6.86
C PRO A 105 -13.73 -0.69 -6.88
N VAL A 106 -12.77 0.23 -6.79
CA VAL A 106 -13.03 1.69 -6.81
C VAL A 106 -13.39 2.17 -8.21
N ASN A 107 -12.80 1.54 -9.23
CA ASN A 107 -13.05 1.80 -10.65
C ASN A 107 -13.42 0.50 -11.36
N ASP A 108 -14.11 0.61 -12.50
CA ASP A 108 -14.42 -0.55 -13.32
C ASP A 108 -13.13 -1.28 -13.77
N LEU A 109 -13.15 -2.61 -13.68
CA LEU A 109 -11.98 -3.48 -13.91
C LEU A 109 -11.64 -3.67 -15.40
N ASP A 110 -12.36 -3.01 -16.31
CA ASP A 110 -12.08 -2.96 -17.76
C ASP A 110 -11.35 -1.67 -18.17
N MET A 111 -11.32 -0.65 -17.31
CA MET A 111 -10.61 0.60 -17.56
C MET A 111 -9.11 0.41 -17.35
N GLY A 112 -8.37 0.10 -18.42
CA GLY A 112 -6.89 0.11 -18.40
C GLY A 112 -6.20 -1.16 -18.91
N SER A 113 -6.88 -2.07 -19.59
CA SER A 113 -6.22 -3.16 -20.32
C SER A 113 -5.20 -2.66 -21.34
N ASP A 114 -5.36 -1.42 -21.82
CA ASP A 114 -4.63 -0.86 -22.98
C ASP A 114 -3.50 0.11 -22.59
N ARG A 115 -3.31 0.40 -21.29
CA ARG A 115 -2.34 1.40 -20.81
C ARG A 115 -1.34 0.78 -19.83
N GLY A 116 -0.11 0.45 -20.26
CA GLY A 116 1.03 0.18 -19.35
C GLY A 116 0.73 -0.61 -18.04
N PHE A 117 1.44 -0.24 -16.96
CA PHE A 117 1.19 -0.74 -15.60
C PHE A 117 -0.11 -0.14 -15.06
N VAL A 118 -1.12 -0.99 -14.82
CA VAL A 118 -2.39 -0.57 -14.18
C VAL A 118 -2.55 -1.34 -12.89
N VAL A 119 -2.77 -0.57 -11.82
CA VAL A 119 -3.14 -1.06 -10.49
C VAL A 119 -4.64 -0.86 -10.32
N PHE A 120 -5.36 -1.92 -10.00
CA PHE A 120 -6.77 -1.88 -9.67
C PHE A 120 -6.91 -1.89 -8.14
N CYS A 121 -7.53 -0.84 -7.60
CA CYS A 121 -7.72 -0.70 -6.16
C CYS A 121 -9.11 -1.17 -5.74
N PHE A 122 -9.17 -1.83 -4.58
CA PHE A 122 -10.38 -2.31 -3.96
C PHE A 122 -10.46 -1.84 -2.51
N GLU A 123 -11.62 -1.32 -2.12
CA GLU A 123 -11.85 -0.79 -0.78
C GLU A 123 -12.79 -1.67 0.04
N SER A 124 -12.56 -1.66 1.35
CA SER A 124 -13.50 -2.15 2.35
C SER A 124 -13.84 -1.02 3.32
N ALA A 125 -14.94 -1.13 4.05
CA ALA A 125 -15.39 -0.08 4.96
C ALA A 125 -14.50 0.10 6.19
N ASP A 126 -13.86 -0.98 6.65
CA ASP A 126 -13.18 -1.07 7.95
C ASP A 126 -11.84 -1.82 7.89
N ARG A 127 -11.38 -2.20 6.69
CA ARG A 127 -10.16 -2.98 6.49
C ARG A 127 -9.22 -2.27 5.51
N PRO A 128 -7.90 -2.55 5.59
CA PRO A 128 -6.91 -2.14 4.60
C PRO A 128 -7.38 -2.29 3.16
N SER A 129 -6.94 -1.39 2.29
CA SER A 129 -7.21 -1.48 0.85
C SER A 129 -6.49 -2.70 0.27
N MET A 130 -6.99 -3.17 -0.88
CA MET A 130 -6.32 -4.20 -1.67
C MET A 130 -6.02 -3.67 -3.06
N THR A 131 -4.90 -4.10 -3.62
CA THR A 131 -4.46 -3.72 -4.95
C THR A 131 -4.12 -4.94 -5.80
N LEU A 132 -4.58 -4.93 -7.04
CA LEU A 132 -4.24 -5.90 -8.07
C LEU A 132 -3.40 -5.22 -9.15
N ALA A 133 -2.15 -5.62 -9.29
CA ALA A 133 -1.23 -5.07 -10.27
C ALA A 133 -0.76 -6.16 -11.24
N PHE A 134 -0.73 -5.87 -12.54
CA PHE A 134 -0.15 -6.77 -13.54
C PHE A 134 1.27 -6.34 -13.87
N THR A 135 2.18 -7.31 -13.96
CA THR A 135 3.59 -7.05 -14.25
C THR A 135 3.98 -7.68 -15.58
N SER A 136 4.60 -6.91 -16.46
CA SER A 136 5.14 -7.45 -17.71
C SER A 136 6.51 -8.11 -17.47
N PRO A 137 6.94 -9.05 -18.33
CA PRO A 137 8.29 -9.60 -18.28
C PRO A 137 9.41 -8.53 -18.32
N GLU A 138 9.19 -7.45 -19.07
CA GLU A 138 10.10 -6.30 -19.12
C GLU A 138 10.23 -5.66 -17.74
N THR A 139 9.12 -5.30 -17.11
CA THR A 139 9.11 -4.67 -15.78
C THR A 139 9.74 -5.60 -14.74
N LEU A 140 9.48 -6.91 -14.81
CA LEU A 140 10.11 -7.87 -13.89
C LEU A 140 11.64 -7.86 -14.00
N ARG A 141 12.16 -7.78 -15.23
CA ARG A 141 13.60 -7.70 -15.48
C ARG A 141 14.18 -6.38 -15.01
N GLU A 142 13.49 -5.27 -15.24
CA GLU A 142 13.94 -3.93 -14.85
C GLU A 142 13.93 -3.72 -13.33
N SER A 143 12.85 -4.11 -12.66
CA SER A 143 12.66 -3.86 -11.23
C SER A 143 13.43 -4.84 -10.35
N TYR A 144 13.59 -6.10 -10.79
CA TYR A 144 14.13 -7.17 -9.94
C TYR A 144 15.39 -7.84 -10.49
N GLY A 145 15.87 -7.45 -11.67
CA GLY A 145 17.04 -8.07 -12.31
C GLY A 145 16.86 -9.58 -12.55
N ALA A 146 15.61 -10.05 -12.61
CA ALA A 146 15.28 -11.46 -12.54
C ALA A 146 15.45 -12.15 -13.91
N GLU A 147 16.66 -12.67 -14.14
CA GLU A 147 16.91 -13.72 -15.12
C GLU A 147 17.45 -14.98 -14.40
N PRO A 148 16.90 -16.18 -14.64
CA PRO A 148 15.71 -16.47 -15.46
C PRO A 148 14.42 -15.97 -14.80
N HIS A 149 13.37 -15.82 -15.61
CA HIS A 149 12.07 -15.33 -15.17
C HIS A 149 11.57 -16.17 -13.96
N PRO A 150 10.98 -15.58 -12.89
CA PRO A 150 10.57 -16.35 -11.72
C PRO A 150 9.66 -17.56 -12.00
N ALA A 151 8.88 -17.53 -13.08
CA ALA A 151 8.05 -18.66 -13.51
C ALA A 151 8.86 -19.80 -14.14
N GLU A 152 9.98 -19.52 -14.81
CA GLU A 152 10.89 -20.56 -15.30
C GLU A 152 11.53 -21.33 -14.13
N LEU A 153 11.83 -20.64 -13.02
CA LEU A 153 12.29 -21.27 -11.78
C LEU A 153 11.23 -22.20 -11.15
N LEU A 154 9.95 -21.93 -11.42
CA LEU A 154 8.82 -22.71 -10.92
C LEU A 154 8.37 -23.81 -11.90
N GLY A 155 8.95 -23.88 -13.10
CA GLY A 155 8.52 -24.82 -14.16
C GLY A 155 7.09 -24.56 -14.66
N VAL A 156 6.58 -23.33 -14.52
CA VAL A 156 5.23 -22.93 -14.91
C VAL A 156 5.30 -22.24 -16.27
N ASP A 157 4.49 -22.69 -17.24
CA ASP A 157 4.24 -21.97 -18.49
C ASP A 157 3.33 -20.76 -18.23
N ALA A 158 3.87 -19.73 -17.57
CA ALA A 158 3.11 -18.56 -17.18
C ALA A 158 2.96 -17.58 -18.35
N ARG A 159 1.74 -17.06 -18.52
CA ARG A 159 1.42 -16.01 -19.50
C ARG A 159 1.05 -14.69 -18.85
N THR A 160 0.65 -14.75 -17.59
CA THR A 160 0.22 -13.59 -16.79
C THR A 160 0.95 -13.62 -15.45
N TRP A 161 1.53 -12.47 -15.10
CA TRP A 161 2.12 -12.22 -13.79
C TRP A 161 1.42 -11.05 -13.14
N TYR A 162 1.11 -11.21 -11.87
CA TYR A 162 0.39 -10.19 -11.13
C TYR A 162 0.71 -10.27 -9.65
N THR A 163 0.60 -9.13 -8.99
CA THR A 163 0.66 -8.99 -7.54
C THR A 163 -0.74 -8.75 -7.02
N TRP A 164 -1.10 -9.48 -5.96
CA TRP A 164 -2.23 -9.16 -5.11
C TRP A 164 -1.69 -8.72 -3.77
N SER A 165 -2.04 -7.50 -3.38
CA SER A 165 -1.42 -6.81 -2.25
C SER A 165 -2.44 -6.07 -1.42
N THR A 166 -2.03 -5.69 -0.22
CA THR A 166 -2.82 -4.89 0.71
C THR A 166 -1.96 -3.78 1.28
N GLU A 167 -2.55 -2.60 1.48
CA GLU A 167 -1.88 -1.44 2.05
C GLU A 167 -2.66 -0.91 3.24
N ALA A 168 -1.92 -0.55 4.29
CA ALA A 168 -2.46 -0.06 5.55
C ALA A 168 -1.60 1.10 6.08
N ASP A 169 -2.16 1.93 6.95
CA ASP A 169 -1.37 2.91 7.71
C ASP A 169 -0.30 2.20 8.54
N SER A 170 0.72 2.95 8.99
CA SER A 170 1.84 2.42 9.79
C SER A 170 1.40 1.64 11.05
N ASN A 171 0.22 1.96 11.59
CA ASN A 171 -0.37 1.29 12.76
C ASN A 171 -1.27 0.07 12.40
N GLY A 172 -1.43 -0.26 11.12
CA GLY A 172 -2.28 -1.33 10.60
C GLY A 172 -3.73 -0.93 10.30
N SER A 173 -4.11 0.34 10.50
CA SER A 173 -5.46 0.83 10.19
C SER A 173 -5.75 0.89 8.69
N ARG A 174 -7.04 0.94 8.38
CA ARG A 174 -7.55 1.14 7.02
C ARG A 174 -6.87 2.36 6.39
N MET A 175 -6.16 2.10 5.30
CA MET A 175 -5.73 3.08 4.33
C MET A 175 -6.67 3.01 3.12
N ASP A 176 -7.09 4.17 2.61
CA ASP A 176 -8.02 4.28 1.50
C ASP A 176 -7.28 4.18 0.16
N CYS A 177 -8.04 3.94 -0.91
CA CYS A 177 -7.49 4.14 -2.23
C CYS A 177 -7.44 5.66 -2.49
N TYR A 178 -6.23 6.24 -2.43
CA TYR A 178 -5.87 7.66 -2.67
C TYR A 178 -6.15 8.66 -1.54
#